data_AF-A0A963LYT0-F1
#
_entry.id   AF-A0A963LYT0-F1
#
_cell.length_a   1.000
_cell.length_b   1.000
_cell.length_c   1.000
_cell.angle_alpha   90.00
_cell.angle_beta   90.00
_cell.angle_gamma   90.00
#
_symmetry.space_group_name_H-M   'P 1'
#
loop_
_entity.id
_entity.type
_entity.pdbx_description
1 polymer ?
#
loop_
_entity_poly.entity_id
_entity_poly.type
_entity_poly.pdbx_seq_one_letter_code
_entity_poly.pdbx_strand_id
1 'polypeptide(L)'
;TGHTHEVIHIKPAGPLDCSDGQVLHDWCLAGCGIAWRSSWEVESEVAAGRLVAVLQDYAAPANGIFAVFPQRRLLPLRVRLWIDFLKHHYAQPEFWRAG
;
A
#
# COMPACT_ATOMS: atom_id res chain seq x y z
N THR A 1 -14.56 5.10 30.53
CA THR A 1 -14.85 3.65 30.58
C THR A 1 -13.79 2.95 29.75
N GLY A 2 -12.85 2.28 30.41
CA GLY A 2 -11.70 1.65 29.73
C GLY A 2 -12.13 0.34 29.08
N HIS A 3 -12.35 0.35 27.77
CA HIS A 3 -12.44 -0.89 27.01
C HIS A 3 -11.02 -1.43 26.87
N THR A 4 -10.72 -2.55 27.53
CA THR A 4 -9.44 -3.26 27.33
C THR A 4 -9.49 -3.88 25.94
N HIS A 5 -8.70 -3.34 25.02
CA HIS A 5 -8.53 -3.91 23.69
C HIS A 5 -7.61 -5.13 23.80
N GLU A 6 -8.16 -6.32 23.64
CA GLU A 6 -7.39 -7.56 23.54
C GLU A 6 -6.98 -7.77 22.09
N VAL A 7 -5.66 -7.89 21.85
CA VAL A 7 -5.14 -8.21 20.52
C VAL A 7 -5.23 -9.72 20.32
N ILE A 8 -6.02 -10.13 19.33
CA ILE A 8 -6.14 -11.53 18.91
C ILE A 8 -5.48 -11.71 17.55
N HIS A 9 -4.71 -12.79 17.40
CA HIS A 9 -4.13 -13.17 16.12
C HIS A 9 -5.06 -14.16 15.41
N ILE A 10 -5.56 -13.79 14.24
CA ILE A 10 -6.46 -14.62 13.44
C ILE A 10 -5.70 -15.06 12.18
N LYS A 11 -5.57 -16.37 12.00
CA LYS A 11 -5.16 -16.95 10.72
C LYS A 11 -6.42 -17.36 9.95
N PRO A 12 -6.70 -16.80 8.77
CA PRO A 12 -7.83 -17.24 7.94
C PRO A 12 -7.71 -18.74 7.62
N ALA A 13 -8.80 -19.49 7.77
CA ALA A 13 -8.86 -20.92 7.45
C ALA A 13 -9.32 -21.20 6.00
N GLY A 14 -9.34 -20.16 5.16
CA GLY A 14 -9.80 -20.26 3.77
C GLY A 14 -8.84 -21.05 2.88
N PRO A 15 -9.31 -21.55 1.72
CA PRO A 15 -8.50 -22.34 0.80
C PRO A 15 -7.54 -21.50 -0.07
N LEU A 16 -7.57 -20.18 0.07
CA LEU A 16 -6.84 -19.24 -0.77
C LEU A 16 -5.68 -18.63 0.01
N ASP A 17 -4.46 -18.80 -0.50
CA ASP A 17 -3.23 -18.18 -0.01
C ASP A 17 -2.37 -17.78 -1.21
N CYS A 18 -1.88 -16.54 -1.21
CA CYS A 18 -1.06 -15.99 -2.27
C CYS A 18 -0.22 -14.82 -1.76
N SER A 19 1.01 -14.70 -2.26
CA SER A 19 1.90 -13.57 -2.00
C SER A 19 1.95 -12.56 -3.16
N ASP A 20 1.20 -12.80 -4.24
CA ASP A 20 1.15 -11.91 -5.40
C ASP A 20 0.07 -10.85 -5.21
N GLY A 21 0.47 -9.59 -5.36
CA GLY A 21 -0.43 -8.45 -5.22
C GLY A 21 -1.57 -8.48 -6.25
N GLN A 22 -1.30 -8.71 -7.53
CA GLN A 22 -2.35 -8.64 -8.54
C GLN A 22 -3.41 -9.73 -8.31
N VAL A 23 -2.98 -10.94 -7.96
CA VAL A 23 -3.90 -12.05 -7.66
C VAL A 23 -4.81 -11.72 -6.47
N LEU A 24 -4.24 -11.19 -5.38
CA LEU A 24 -5.03 -10.80 -4.21
C LEU A 24 -6.05 -9.70 -4.52
N HIS A 25 -5.69 -8.76 -5.39
CA HIS A 25 -6.60 -7.70 -5.84
C HIS A 25 -7.79 -8.28 -6.60
N ASP A 26 -7.53 -9.15 -7.58
CA ASP A 26 -8.57 -9.75 -8.42
C ASP A 26 -9.51 -10.64 -7.59
N TRP A 27 -8.99 -11.33 -6.58
CA TRP A 27 -9.79 -12.08 -5.61
C TRP A 27 -10.69 -11.19 -4.75
N CYS A 28 -10.23 -10.02 -4.32
CA CYS A 28 -11.08 -9.06 -3.61
C CYS A 28 -12.21 -8.56 -4.50
N LEU A 29 -11.93 -8.23 -5.77
CA LEU A 29 -12.96 -7.83 -6.73
C LEU A 29 -13.97 -8.95 -7.03
N ALA A 30 -13.53 -10.20 -6.99
CA ALA A 30 -14.40 -11.37 -7.13
C ALA A 30 -15.18 -11.73 -5.84
N GLY A 31 -15.00 -10.99 -4.75
CA GLY A 31 -15.69 -11.23 -3.47
C GLY A 31 -15.13 -12.42 -2.68
N CYS A 32 -13.89 -12.84 -2.96
CA CYS A 32 -13.27 -13.99 -2.30
C CYS A 32 -12.65 -13.68 -0.93
N GLY A 33 -12.58 -12.41 -0.51
CA GLY A 33 -12.07 -12.04 0.81
C GLY A 33 -11.59 -10.59 0.91
N ILE A 34 -10.75 -10.34 1.92
CA ILE A 34 -10.11 -9.04 2.19
C ILE A 34 -8.61 -9.11 1.88
N ALA A 35 -8.05 -8.00 1.41
CA ALA A 35 -6.62 -7.87 1.17
C ALA A 35 -6.12 -6.51 1.66
N TRP A 36 -4.88 -6.47 2.14
CA TRP A 36 -4.22 -5.22 2.52
C TRP A 36 -3.55 -4.60 1.29
N ARG A 37 -4.05 -3.44 0.85
CA ARG A 37 -3.62 -2.73 -0.36
C ARG A 37 -3.14 -1.32 -0.07
N SER A 38 -2.33 -0.79 -0.97
CA SER A 38 -2.05 0.64 -0.98
C SER A 38 -3.23 1.40 -1.55
N SER A 39 -3.58 2.54 -0.93
CA SER A 39 -4.74 3.34 -1.35
C SER A 39 -4.65 3.81 -2.80
N TRP A 40 -3.45 4.18 -3.27
CA TRP A 40 -3.21 4.65 -4.64
C TRP A 40 -3.44 3.57 -5.71
N GLU A 41 -3.41 2.30 -5.34
CA GLU A 41 -3.60 1.19 -6.27
C GLU A 41 -5.08 0.85 -6.48
N VAL A 42 -5.92 1.10 -5.46
CA VAL A 42 -7.33 0.69 -5.44
C VAL A 42 -8.30 1.87 -5.36
N GLU A 43 -7.80 3.10 -5.49
CA GLU A 43 -8.61 4.31 -5.36
C GLU A 43 -9.79 4.30 -6.35
N SER A 44 -9.55 3.89 -7.59
CA SER A 44 -10.57 3.84 -8.65
C SER A 44 -11.70 2.86 -8.32
N GLU A 45 -11.35 1.68 -7.79
CA GLU A 45 -12.27 0.62 -7.39
C GLU A 45 -13.09 1.02 -6.17
N VAL A 46 -12.44 1.68 -5.20
CA VAL A 46 -13.11 2.19 -3.99
C VAL A 46 -14.06 3.33 -4.36
N ALA A 47 -13.62 4.28 -5.19
CA ALA A 47 -14.45 5.38 -5.68
C ALA A 47 -15.66 4.87 -6.48
N ALA A 48 -15.48 3.80 -7.26
CA ALA A 48 -16.56 3.15 -7.99
C ALA A 48 -17.45 2.24 -7.13
N GLY A 49 -17.13 2.05 -5.84
CA GLY A 49 -17.86 1.16 -4.93
C GLY A 49 -17.67 -0.33 -5.20
N ARG A 50 -16.70 -0.71 -6.04
CA ARG A 50 -16.34 -2.12 -6.31
C ARG A 50 -15.55 -2.73 -5.15
N LEU A 51 -14.76 -1.91 -4.46
CA LEU A 51 -14.07 -2.27 -3.22
C LEU A 51 -14.55 -1.36 -2.08
N VAL A 52 -14.51 -1.89 -0.87
CA VAL A 52 -14.87 -1.15 0.35
C VAL A 52 -13.69 -1.21 1.32
N ALA A 53 -13.26 -0.04 1.79
CA ALA A 53 -12.23 0.05 2.81
C ALA A 53 -12.79 -0.43 4.17
N VAL A 54 -12.08 -1.35 4.81
CA VAL A 54 -12.45 -1.93 6.10
C VAL A 54 -11.29 -1.79 7.09
N LEU A 55 -11.59 -1.87 8.38
CA LEU A 55 -10.58 -1.81 9.46
C LEU A 55 -9.68 -0.56 9.41
N GLN A 56 -10.21 0.59 9.00
CA GLN A 56 -9.44 1.83 8.86
C GLN A 56 -8.80 2.29 10.19
N ASP A 57 -9.44 2.02 11.32
CA ASP A 57 -8.90 2.30 12.66
C ASP A 57 -7.67 1.44 13.02
N TYR A 58 -7.40 0.39 12.24
CA TYR A 58 -6.27 -0.52 12.38
C TYR A 58 -5.27 -0.40 11.23
N ALA A 59 -5.39 0.64 10.40
CA ALA A 59 -4.49 0.86 9.27
C ALA A 59 -3.05 1.04 9.76
N ALA A 60 -2.10 0.43 9.04
CA ALA A 60 -0.69 0.69 9.28
C ALA A 60 -0.38 2.19 9.04
N PRO A 61 0.62 2.75 9.73
CA PRO A 61 1.12 4.09 9.43
C PRO A 61 1.48 4.20 7.95
N ALA A 62 1.37 5.42 7.41
CA ALA A 62 1.78 5.68 6.03
C ALA A 62 3.25 5.25 5.84
N ASN A 63 3.45 4.24 4.98
CA ASN A 63 4.78 3.79 4.61
C ASN A 63 5.29 4.65 3.46
N GLY A 64 6.51 5.19 3.63
CA GLY A 64 7.18 5.95 2.58
C GLY A 64 7.69 5.07 1.43
N ILE A 65 7.97 5.71 0.29
CA ILE A 65 8.72 5.09 -0.81
C ILE A 65 10.19 5.42 -0.62
N PHE A 66 11.04 4.40 -0.65
CA PHE A 66 12.46 4.55 -0.36
C PHE A 66 13.30 4.20 -1.60
N ALA A 67 14.25 5.08 -1.93
CA ALA A 67 15.31 4.76 -2.87
C ALA A 67 16.46 4.08 -2.12
N VAL A 68 16.71 2.80 -2.42
CA VAL A 68 17.79 2.02 -1.80
C VAL A 68 18.95 1.89 -2.76
N PHE A 69 20.16 2.17 -2.30
CA PHE A 69 21.39 2.06 -3.09
C PHE A 69 22.54 1.53 -2.22
N PRO A 70 23.54 0.86 -2.82
CA PRO A 70 24.68 0.34 -2.07
C PRO A 70 25.44 1.46 -1.36
N GLN A 71 25.83 1.23 -0.11
CA GLN A 71 26.65 2.16 0.65
C GLN A 71 28.05 2.24 0.02
N ARG A 72 28.26 3.22 -0.88
CA ARG A 72 29.59 3.56 -1.40
C ARG A 72 29.82 5.06 -1.32
N ARG A 73 31.09 5.37 -1.08
CA ARG A 73 31.67 6.61 -0.56
C ARG A 73 31.36 7.91 -1.33
N LEU A 74 30.68 7.85 -2.48
CA LEU A 74 30.08 9.00 -3.18
C LEU A 74 28.95 8.52 -4.10
N LEU A 75 27.74 9.07 -3.92
CA LEU A 75 26.62 8.85 -4.85
C LEU A 75 26.88 9.66 -6.13
N PRO A 76 26.92 9.06 -7.34
CA PRO A 76 27.16 9.80 -8.58
C PRO A 76 26.13 10.92 -8.78
N LEU A 77 26.56 12.09 -9.28
CA LEU A 77 25.69 13.26 -9.46
C LEU A 77 24.41 12.94 -10.24
N ARG A 78 24.51 12.14 -11.32
CA ARG A 78 23.35 11.73 -12.11
C ARG A 78 22.29 10.97 -11.29
N VAL A 79 22.72 10.11 -10.36
CA VAL A 79 21.83 9.32 -9.51
C VAL A 79 21.16 10.23 -8.49
N ARG A 80 21.93 11.18 -7.91
CA ARG A 80 21.38 12.19 -7.02
C ARG A 80 20.28 13.00 -7.69
N LEU A 81 20.58 13.57 -8.87
CA LEU A 81 19.62 14.38 -9.63
C LEU A 81 18.37 13.59 -10.02
N TRP A 82 18.52 12.31 -10.36
CA TRP A 82 17.39 11.43 -10.64
C TRP A 82 16.54 11.15 -9.39
N ILE A 83 17.16 10.88 -8.24
CA ILE A 83 16.45 10.73 -6.97
C ILE A 83 15.73 12.02 -6.58
N ASP A 84 16.38 13.18 -6.76
CA ASP A 84 15.79 14.49 -6.47
C ASP A 84 14.58 14.75 -7.38
N PHE A 85 14.67 14.39 -8.65
CA PHE A 85 13.55 14.43 -9.59
C PHE A 85 12.38 13.55 -9.12
N LEU A 86 12.65 12.28 -8.76
CA LEU A 86 11.60 11.38 -8.26
C LEU A 86 10.95 11.89 -6.98
N LYS A 87 11.76 12.42 -6.04
CA LYS A 87 11.24 13.02 -4.81
C LYS A 87 10.32 14.20 -5.11
N HIS A 88 10.73 15.09 -6.02
CA HIS A 88 9.90 16.23 -6.40
C HIS A 88 8.59 15.76 -7.05
N HIS A 89 8.67 14.79 -7.95
CA HIS A 89 7.50 14.27 -8.66
C HIS A 89 6.52 13.53 -7.73
N TYR A 90 7.02 12.65 -6.86
CA TYR A 90 6.17 11.89 -5.93
C TYR A 90 5.68 12.69 -4.73
N ALA A 91 6.28 13.86 -4.44
CA ALA A 91 5.80 14.77 -3.42
C ALA A 91 4.50 15.51 -3.83
N GLN A 92 4.17 15.50 -5.13
CA GLN A 92 2.96 16.11 -5.66
C GLN A 92 1.73 15.25 -5.30
N PRO A 93 0.77 15.76 -4.50
CA PRO A 93 -0.43 14.99 -4.13
C PRO A 93 -1.25 14.51 -5.33
N GLU A 94 -1.24 15.27 -6.41
CA GLU A 94 -1.93 14.97 -7.68
C GLU A 94 -1.37 13.73 -8.38
N PHE A 95 -0.09 13.41 -8.19
CA PHE A 95 0.52 12.20 -8.75
C PHE A 95 -0.21 10.94 -8.27
N TRP A 96 -0.61 10.92 -7.00
CA TRP A 96 -1.25 9.77 -6.36
C TRP A 96 -2.76 9.66 -6.62
N ARG A 97 -3.37 10.70 -7.18
CA ARG A 97 -4.82 10.76 -7.46
C ARG A 97 -5.18 10.45 -8.91
N ALA A 98 -4.19 10.32 -9.79
CA ALA A 98 -4.39 10.22 -11.24
C ALA A 98 -4.43 8.77 -11.76
N GLY A 99 -4.90 7.82 -10.93
CA GLY A 99 -5.08 6.40 -11.27
C GLY A 99 -6.51 6.05 -11.64
#